data_AF-A0A354HPR9-F1
#
_entry.id   AF-A0A354HPR9-F1
#
_cell.length_a   1.000
_cell.length_b   1.000
_cell.length_c   1.000
_cell.angle_alpha   90.00
_cell.angle_beta   90.00
_cell.angle_gamma   90.00
#
_symmetry.space_group_name_H-M   'P 1'
#
loop_
_entity.id
_entity.type
_entity.pdbx_description
1 polymer ?
#
loop_
_entity_poly.entity_id
_entity_poly.type
_entity_poly.pdbx_seq_one_letter_code
_entity_poly.pdbx_strand_id
1 'polypeptide(L)'
;SGDKMLGGPQCGIIVGGKQWISRLKKHPLARALRCDKITLAALAATLALYIQPEGWRSIPVLAMLTEELAAVEARAKSLAAAL
;
A
#
# COMPACT_ATOMS: atom_id res chain seq x y z
N SER A 1 -6.44 0.58 -5.74
CA SER A 1 -6.07 -0.76 -5.22
C SER A 1 -5.01 -0.59 -4.16
N GLY A 2 -4.88 -1.54 -3.22
CA GLY A 2 -3.93 -1.43 -2.11
C GLY A 2 -2.46 -1.62 -2.49
N ASP A 3 -2.19 -2.29 -3.61
CA ASP A 3 -0.88 -2.67 -4.12
C ASP A 3 -0.21 -1.65 -5.05
N LYS A 4 -0.82 -0.48 -5.23
CA LYS A 4 -0.26 0.61 -6.05
C LYS A 4 0.36 1.68 -5.14
N MET A 5 -0.09 2.92 -5.26
CA MET A 5 0.41 4.06 -4.48
C MET A 5 0.21 3.93 -2.96
N LEU A 6 -0.71 3.06 -2.52
CA LEU A 6 -0.85 2.77 -1.09
C LEU A 6 0.32 1.91 -0.56
N GLY A 7 1.01 1.16 -1.43
CA GLY A 7 2.17 0.33 -1.06
C GLY A 7 1.85 -0.82 -0.11
N GLY A 8 0.60 -1.27 -0.06
CA GLY A 8 0.13 -2.41 0.73
C GLY A 8 -0.09 -3.67 -0.12
N PRO A 9 -0.84 -4.66 0.39
CA PRO A 9 -1.14 -5.88 -0.36
C PRO A 9 -2.20 -5.66 -1.45
N GLN A 10 -2.34 -6.64 -2.35
CA GLN A 10 -3.41 -6.63 -3.36
C GLN A 10 -4.79 -6.66 -2.70
N CYS A 11 -5.52 -5.55 -2.82
CA CYS A 11 -6.89 -5.44 -2.32
C CYS A 11 -7.70 -4.37 -3.05
N GLY A 12 -9.02 -4.51 -2.98
CA GLY A 12 -9.99 -3.47 -3.34
C GLY A 12 -10.36 -2.65 -2.10
N ILE A 13 -10.25 -1.33 -2.18
CA ILE A 13 -10.62 -0.40 -1.10
C ILE A 13 -11.79 0.45 -1.59
N ILE A 14 -12.87 0.46 -0.80
CA ILE A 14 -14.08 1.26 -1.07
C ILE A 14 -14.35 2.10 0.17
N VAL A 15 -14.44 3.41 -0.02
CA VAL A 15 -14.79 4.39 1.03
C VAL A 15 -15.97 5.23 0.55
N GLY A 16 -16.84 5.67 1.47
CA GLY A 16 -18.03 6.45 1.12
C GLY A 16 -19.13 6.40 2.18
N GLY A 17 -20.32 6.88 1.84
CA GLY A 17 -21.45 7.00 2.77
C GLY A 17 -21.92 5.66 3.36
N LYS A 18 -22.31 5.67 4.64
CA LYS A 18 -22.69 4.48 5.41
C LYS A 18 -23.80 3.66 4.74
N GLN A 19 -24.80 4.31 4.14
CA GLN A 19 -25.90 3.64 3.42
C GLN A 19 -25.40 2.79 2.24
N TRP A 20 -24.42 3.30 1.48
CA TRP A 20 -23.87 2.62 0.31
C TRP A 20 -22.97 1.45 0.72
N ILE A 21 -22.09 1.66 1.71
CA ILE A 21 -21.26 0.60 2.27
C ILE A 21 -22.11 -0.52 2.88
N SER A 22 -23.19 -0.18 3.59
CA SER A 22 -24.11 -1.17 4.17
C SER A 22 -24.81 -2.01 3.11
N ARG A 23 -25.15 -1.40 1.97
CA ARG A 23 -25.77 -2.10 0.84
C ARG A 23 -24.78 -3.03 0.14
N LEU A 24 -23.53 -2.59 -0.08
CA LEU A 24 -22.44 -3.41 -0.64
C LEU A 24 -22.11 -4.62 0.24
N LYS A 25 -22.04 -4.44 1.57
CA LYS A 25 -21.76 -5.53 2.53
C LYS A 25 -22.78 -6.66 2.51
N LYS A 26 -24.05 -6.36 2.16
CA LYS A 26 -25.14 -7.36 2.08
C LYS A 26 -25.19 -8.07 0.72
N HIS A 27 -24.43 -7.63 -0.27
CA HIS A 27 -24.47 -8.23 -1.61
C HIS A 27 -23.85 -9.65 -1.57
N PRO A 28 -24.45 -10.67 -2.22
CA PRO A 28 -23.94 -12.04 -2.19
C PRO A 28 -22.47 -12.17 -2.63
N LEU A 29 -22.05 -11.38 -3.62
CA LEU A 29 -20.66 -11.36 -4.10
C LEU A 29 -19.65 -10.90 -3.04
N ALA A 30 -20.06 -10.18 -1.99
CA ALA A 30 -19.15 -9.74 -0.93
C ALA A 30 -18.47 -10.94 -0.23
N ARG A 31 -19.14 -12.09 -0.16
CA ARG A 31 -18.55 -13.32 0.40
C ARG A 31 -17.50 -13.94 -0.53
N ALA A 32 -17.73 -13.89 -1.84
CA ALA A 32 -16.81 -14.42 -2.85
C ALA A 32 -15.56 -13.53 -2.99
N LEU A 33 -15.73 -12.21 -2.86
CA LEU A 33 -14.67 -11.21 -2.99
C LEU A 33 -13.95 -10.89 -1.67
N ARG A 34 -14.23 -11.64 -0.60
CA ARG A 34 -13.69 -11.36 0.73
C ARG A 34 -12.18 -11.61 0.75
N CYS A 35 -11.40 -10.60 1.17
CA CYS A 35 -9.96 -10.75 1.36
C CYS A 35 -9.65 -11.85 2.39
N ASP A 36 -8.55 -12.56 2.16
CA ASP A 36 -8.03 -13.55 3.08
C ASP A 36 -7.36 -12.90 4.31
N LYS A 37 -7.00 -13.75 5.27
CA LYS A 37 -6.41 -13.32 6.55
C LYS A 37 -5.07 -12.58 6.37
N ILE A 38 -4.23 -13.03 5.45
CA ILE A 38 -2.89 -12.44 5.23
C ILE A 38 -3.05 -11.06 4.61
N THR A 39 -3.90 -10.93 3.59
CA THR A 39 -4.19 -9.63 2.96
C THR A 39 -4.74 -8.64 3.97
N LEU A 40 -5.65 -9.05 4.86
CA LEU A 40 -6.17 -8.15 5.90
C LEU A 40 -5.11 -7.76 6.93
N ALA A 41 -4.26 -8.69 7.37
CA ALA A 41 -3.18 -8.42 8.32
C ALA A 41 -2.13 -7.47 7.74
N ALA A 42 -1.70 -7.71 6.49
CA ALA A 42 -0.76 -6.85 5.79
C ALA A 42 -1.36 -5.45 5.55
N LEU A 43 -2.62 -5.35 5.14
CA LEU A 43 -3.28 -4.06 4.95
C LEU A 43 -3.38 -3.27 6.26
N ALA A 44 -3.70 -3.93 7.38
CA ALA A 44 -3.75 -3.28 8.69
C ALA A 44 -2.37 -2.74 9.10
N ALA A 45 -1.29 -3.51 8.89
CA ALA A 45 0.06 -3.06 9.15
C ALA A 45 0.47 -1.88 8.26
N THR A 46 0.17 -1.92 6.96
CA THR A 46 0.41 -0.79 6.04
C THR A 46 -0.32 0.47 6.49
N LEU A 47 -1.61 0.37 6.84
CA LEU A 47 -2.39 1.53 7.31
C LEU A 47 -1.89 2.07 8.65
N ALA A 48 -1.35 1.21 9.53
CA ALA A 48 -0.74 1.66 10.78
C ALA A 48 0.50 2.56 10.53
N LEU A 49 1.28 2.30 9.49
CA LEU A 49 2.41 3.16 9.09
C LEU A 49 1.94 4.55 8.64
N TYR A 50 0.80 4.63 7.95
CA TYR A 50 0.22 5.92 7.54
C TYR A 50 -0.28 6.76 8.72
N ILE A 51 -0.62 6.15 9.85
CA ILE A 51 -1.08 6.85 11.06
C ILE A 51 0.09 7.48 11.82
N GLN A 52 1.27 6.85 11.77
CA GLN A 52 2.46 7.34 12.46
C GLN A 52 3.05 8.55 11.73
N PRO A 53 3.50 9.61 12.45
CA PRO A 53 4.22 10.71 11.84
C PRO A 53 5.42 10.19 11.03
N GLU A 54 5.45 10.53 9.74
CA GLU A 54 6.47 10.09 8.79
C GLU A 54 6.60 8.57 8.58
N GLY A 55 5.74 7.75 9.18
CA GLY A 55 5.77 6.29 9.02
C GLY A 55 5.55 5.84 7.58
N TRP A 56 4.82 6.64 6.80
CA TRP A 56 4.63 6.41 5.36
C TRP A 56 5.94 6.34 4.58
N ARG A 57 7.02 6.99 5.02
CA ARG A 57 8.34 6.93 4.37
C ARG A 57 8.98 5.54 4.45
N SER A 58 8.51 4.68 5.37
CA SER A 58 8.96 3.29 5.47
C SER A 58 8.20 2.34 4.52
N ILE A 59 7.13 2.82 3.86
CA ILE A 59 6.38 2.05 2.88
C ILE A 59 7.22 1.98 1.60
N PRO A 60 7.61 0.78 1.10
CA PRO A 60 8.61 0.67 0.03
C PRO A 60 8.31 1.46 -1.24
N VAL A 61 7.05 1.43 -1.70
CA VAL A 61 6.63 2.17 -2.90
C VAL A 61 6.85 3.67 -2.71
N LEU A 62 6.49 4.21 -1.55
CA LEU A 62 6.65 5.64 -1.27
C LEU A 62 8.12 6.00 -1.05
N ALA A 63 8.86 5.17 -0.29
CA ALA A 63 10.29 5.35 -0.05
C ALA A 63 11.07 5.48 -1.38
N MET A 64 10.78 4.60 -2.33
CA MET A 64 11.41 4.61 -3.67
C MET A 64 10.98 5.83 -4.50
N LEU A 65 9.71 6.20 -4.44
CA LEU A 65 9.19 7.35 -5.21
C LEU A 65 9.66 8.70 -4.68
N THR A 66 9.91 8.80 -3.38
CA THR A 66 10.36 10.04 -2.73
C THR A 66 11.85 10.02 -2.40
N GLU A 67 12.61 9.11 -3.01
CA GLU A 67 14.04 9.08 -2.80
C GLU A 67 14.71 10.28 -3.46
N GLU A 68 15.68 10.88 -2.75
CA GLU A 68 16.50 11.97 -3.28
C GLU A 68 17.29 11.52 -4.51
N LEU A 69 17.29 12.35 -5.56
CA LEU A 69 18.00 12.07 -6.82
C LEU A 69 19.48 11.76 -6.58
N ALA A 70 20.13 12.47 -5.67
CA ALA A 70 21.54 12.26 -5.33
C ALA A 70 21.81 10.83 -4.82
N ALA A 71 20.88 10.23 -4.08
CA ALA A 71 21.02 8.86 -3.59
C ALA A 71 20.88 7.84 -4.74
N VAL A 72 19.96 8.09 -5.67
CA VAL A 72 19.79 7.29 -6.89
C VAL A 72 21.06 7.34 -7.76
N GLU A 73 21.62 8.54 -7.98
CA GLU A 73 22.87 8.73 -8.73
C GLU A 73 24.06 8.03 -8.08
N ALA A 74 24.18 8.10 -6.75
CA ALA A 74 25.24 7.44 -6.01
C ALA A 74 25.21 5.92 -6.19
N ARG A 75 24.02 5.30 -6.08
CA ARG A 75 23.86 3.87 -6.35
C ARG A 75 24.19 3.50 -7.80
N ALA A 76 23.77 4.32 -8.77
CA ALA A 76 24.06 4.07 -10.17
C ALA A 76 25.58 4.09 -10.45
N LYS A 77 26.31 5.09 -9.92
CA LYS A 77 27.77 5.19 -10.04
C LYS A 77 28.47 3.99 -9.37
N SER A 78 28.01 3.58 -8.19
CA SER A 78 28.56 2.42 -7.49
C SER A 78 28.41 1.12 -8.29
N LEU A 79 27.26 0.92 -8.93
CA LEU A 79 27.04 -0.26 -9.78
C LEU A 79 27.93 -0.21 -11.03
N ALA A 80 28.03 0.95 -11.69
CA ALA A 80 28.85 1.13 -12.88
C ALA A 80 30.35 0.89 -12.63
N ALA A 81 30.86 1.19 -11.44
CA ALA A 81 32.25 0.94 -11.07
C ALA A 81 32.53 -0.54 -10.71
N ALA A 82 31.48 -1.34 -10.45
CA ALA A 82 31.59 -2.75 -10.08
C ALA A 82 31.39 -3.71 -11.27
N LEU A 83 31.05 -3.18 -12.44
CA LEU A 83 30.90 -3.88 -13.72
C LEU A 83 32.13 -3.62 -14.59
#